data_AF-A0A3B8LCA5-F1
#
_entry.id   AF-A0A3B8LCA5-F1
#
_cell.length_a   1.000
_cell.length_b   1.000
_cell.length_c   1.000
_cell.angle_alpha   90.00
_cell.angle_beta   90.00
_cell.angle_gamma   90.00
#
_symmetry.space_group_name_H-M   'P 1'
#
loop_
_entity.id
_entity.type
_entity.pdbx_description
1 polymer ?
#
loop_
_entity_poly.entity_id
_entity_poly.type
_entity_poly.pdbx_seq_one_letter_code
_entity_poly.pdbx_strand_id
1 'polypeptide(L)'
;MTGHRIVSLLPSATEIVAALGGLDQLVGRSHECDHPAGVERLPSCCHPTINIDAPGAEIDRAVKHQLAQAISIFQVDHDLLGRLQPTLVLTQDQCEVCAVNLADVESALELTIGVSTQVVSLAPANLADVWKTIETVGQAMGEGDEATMVIHRLESRLLELASAVTPDRASGRPKVACIEWIDPLMVAGNWVPELV
;
A
#
# COMPACT_ATOMS: atom_id res chain seq x y z
N MET A 1 -8.33 -26.54 0.37
CA MET A 1 -7.37 -25.67 1.07
C MET A 1 -8.16 -24.49 1.60
N THR A 2 -8.05 -24.18 2.88
CA THR A 2 -8.74 -23.04 3.49
C THR A 2 -8.04 -21.78 3.03
N GLY A 3 -8.55 -21.13 1.98
CA GLY A 3 -7.98 -19.89 1.46
C GLY A 3 -7.99 -18.79 2.53
N HIS A 4 -7.03 -17.88 2.46
CA HIS A 4 -6.99 -16.73 3.36
C HIS A 4 -8.24 -15.86 3.16
N ARG A 5 -8.65 -15.18 4.22
CA ARG A 5 -9.56 -14.04 4.17
C ARG A 5 -8.73 -12.78 4.37
N ILE A 6 -8.38 -12.11 3.28
CA ILE A 6 -7.41 -11.03 3.27
C ILE A 6 -8.13 -9.68 3.33
N VAL A 7 -7.75 -8.84 4.28
CA VAL A 7 -8.07 -7.41 4.23
C VAL A 7 -6.80 -6.65 3.89
N SER A 8 -6.84 -5.83 2.84
CA SER A 8 -5.70 -5.03 2.41
C SER A 8 -5.98 -3.55 2.62
N LEU A 9 -5.33 -2.94 3.60
CA LEU A 9 -5.50 -1.52 3.97
C LEU A 9 -4.54 -0.59 3.22
N LEU A 10 -3.92 -1.09 2.14
CA LEU A 10 -2.96 -0.36 1.32
C LEU A 10 -3.18 -0.68 -0.17
N PRO A 11 -3.24 0.33 -1.08
CA PRO A 11 -3.42 0.09 -2.51
C PRO A 11 -2.36 -0.84 -3.10
N SER A 12 -1.07 -0.56 -2.86
CA SER A 12 0.02 -1.39 -3.36
C SER A 12 -0.02 -2.83 -2.85
N ALA A 13 -0.40 -3.05 -1.58
CA ALA A 13 -0.58 -4.41 -1.05
C ALA A 13 -1.74 -5.14 -1.75
N THR A 14 -2.80 -4.43 -2.13
CA THR A 14 -3.93 -5.01 -2.88
C THR A 14 -3.49 -5.47 -4.26
N GLU A 15 -2.68 -4.66 -4.95
CA GLU A 15 -2.10 -5.03 -6.23
C GLU A 15 -1.13 -6.21 -6.12
N ILE A 16 -0.33 -6.28 -5.05
CA ILE A 16 0.55 -7.42 -4.79
C ILE A 16 -0.29 -8.69 -4.59
N VAL A 17 -1.33 -8.66 -3.75
CA VAL A 17 -2.23 -9.81 -3.54
C VAL A 17 -2.84 -10.28 -4.86
N ALA A 18 -3.29 -9.34 -5.71
CA ALA A 18 -3.83 -9.66 -7.02
C ALA A 18 -2.77 -10.28 -7.96
N ALA A 19 -1.55 -9.73 -7.98
CA ALA A 19 -0.44 -10.23 -8.79
C ALA A 19 0.01 -11.65 -8.36
N LEU A 20 -0.19 -12.00 -7.10
CA LEU A 20 0.05 -13.32 -6.52
C LEU A 20 -1.15 -14.28 -6.69
N GLY A 21 -2.20 -13.87 -7.42
CA GLY A 21 -3.37 -14.70 -7.69
C GLY A 21 -4.40 -14.77 -6.54
N GLY A 22 -4.24 -13.98 -5.47
CA GLY A 22 -5.12 -13.98 -4.30
C GLY A 22 -6.31 -13.03 -4.37
N LEU A 23 -6.76 -12.62 -5.57
CA LEU A 23 -7.84 -11.64 -5.73
C LEU A 23 -9.16 -12.13 -5.12
N ASP A 24 -9.46 -13.43 -5.22
CA ASP A 24 -10.65 -14.08 -4.66
C ASP A 24 -10.58 -14.28 -3.13
N GLN A 25 -9.38 -14.13 -2.55
CA GLN A 25 -9.13 -14.18 -1.11
C GLN A 25 -9.35 -12.82 -0.43
N LEU A 26 -9.43 -11.73 -1.19
CA LEU A 26 -9.71 -10.40 -0.64
C LEU A 26 -11.18 -10.29 -0.20
N VAL A 27 -11.38 -9.90 1.06
CA VAL A 27 -12.70 -9.70 1.68
C VAL A 27 -12.96 -8.25 2.08
N GLY A 28 -11.92 -7.40 2.09
CA GLY A 28 -12.02 -5.98 2.38
C GLY A 28 -10.78 -5.23 1.93
N ARG A 29 -10.91 -3.91 1.77
CA ARG A 29 -9.86 -3.04 1.21
C ARG A 29 -9.77 -1.70 1.94
N SER A 30 -8.75 -0.89 1.64
CA SER A 30 -8.79 0.55 1.93
C SER A 30 -9.72 1.28 0.95
N HIS A 31 -10.13 2.49 1.32
CA HIS A 31 -10.95 3.36 0.47
C HIS A 31 -10.28 3.72 -0.86
N GLU A 32 -8.95 3.72 -0.90
CA GLU A 32 -8.14 4.09 -2.08
C GLU A 32 -7.80 2.90 -2.99
N CYS A 33 -8.01 1.65 -2.55
CA CYS A 33 -7.69 0.51 -3.42
C CYS A 33 -8.69 0.42 -4.57
N ASP A 34 -8.22 0.70 -5.79
CA ASP A 34 -9.00 0.75 -7.03
C ASP A 34 -8.43 -0.17 -8.14
N HIS A 35 -7.34 -0.87 -7.87
CA HIS A 35 -6.70 -1.79 -8.81
C HIS A 35 -6.49 -3.20 -8.21
N PRO A 36 -6.66 -4.28 -9.01
CA PRO A 36 -7.21 -4.32 -10.37
C PRO A 36 -8.72 -4.05 -10.41
N ALA A 37 -9.25 -3.70 -11.59
CA ALA A 37 -10.67 -3.43 -11.77
C ALA A 37 -11.56 -4.52 -11.15
N GLY A 38 -12.51 -4.09 -10.32
CA GLY A 38 -13.46 -4.94 -9.62
C GLY A 38 -13.18 -5.10 -8.13
N VAL A 39 -12.00 -4.71 -7.63
CA VAL A 39 -11.70 -4.64 -6.18
C VAL A 39 -12.56 -3.60 -5.47
N GLU A 40 -13.02 -2.57 -6.17
CA GLU A 40 -13.82 -1.48 -5.62
C GLU A 40 -15.16 -1.96 -5.06
N ARG A 41 -15.63 -3.13 -5.51
CA ARG A 41 -16.83 -3.83 -5.03
C ARG A 41 -16.66 -4.41 -3.63
N LEU A 42 -15.43 -4.63 -3.18
CA LEU A 42 -15.15 -5.06 -1.82
C LEU A 42 -15.41 -3.89 -0.84
N PRO A 43 -15.86 -4.19 0.38
CA PRO A 43 -16.14 -3.16 1.36
C PRO A 43 -14.85 -2.42 1.77
N SER A 44 -14.98 -1.10 1.94
CA SER A 44 -13.90 -0.26 2.45
C SER A 44 -13.85 -0.36 3.97
N CYS A 45 -12.73 -0.84 4.49
CA CYS A 45 -12.48 -1.06 5.92
C CYS A 45 -11.87 0.15 6.61
N CYS A 46 -11.56 1.23 5.88
CA CYS A 46 -11.15 2.49 6.47
C CYS A 46 -11.73 3.67 5.68
N HIS A 47 -11.77 4.84 6.30
CA HIS A 47 -12.17 6.09 5.66
C HIS A 47 -11.31 7.27 6.16
N PRO A 48 -11.16 8.34 5.37
CA PRO A 48 -10.48 9.54 5.82
C PRO A 48 -11.29 10.23 6.92
N THR A 49 -10.58 10.93 7.82
CA THR A 49 -11.17 11.79 8.87
C THR A 49 -11.09 13.28 8.50
N ILE A 50 -10.49 13.59 7.34
CA ILE A 50 -10.37 14.93 6.76
C ILE A 50 -11.12 15.00 5.42
N ASN A 51 -11.43 16.22 4.98
CA ASN A 51 -12.00 16.45 3.66
C ASN A 51 -10.90 16.37 2.58
N ILE A 52 -10.83 15.23 1.88
CA ILE A 52 -9.85 15.00 0.81
C ILE A 52 -10.19 15.69 -0.51
N ASP A 53 -11.39 16.28 -0.63
CA ASP A 53 -11.82 17.06 -1.81
C ASP A 53 -11.53 18.57 -1.65
N ALA A 54 -10.89 18.98 -0.55
CA ALA A 54 -10.53 20.38 -0.28
C ALA A 54 -9.32 20.85 -1.12
N PRO A 55 -9.09 22.18 -1.24
CA PRO A 55 -7.86 22.69 -1.84
C PRO A 55 -6.60 22.15 -1.15
N GLY A 56 -5.52 21.95 -1.91
CA GLY A 56 -4.28 21.32 -1.43
C GLY A 56 -3.72 21.95 -0.15
N ALA A 57 -3.65 23.29 -0.07
CA ALA A 57 -3.19 23.98 1.14
C ALA A 57 -4.10 23.76 2.36
N GLU A 58 -5.39 23.50 2.16
CA GLU A 58 -6.32 23.18 3.25
C GLU A 58 -6.14 21.74 3.72
N ILE A 59 -5.96 20.80 2.79
CA ILE A 59 -5.63 19.41 3.13
C ILE A 59 -4.30 19.36 3.89
N ASP A 60 -3.25 20.02 3.40
CA ASP A 60 -1.95 20.09 4.07
C ASP A 60 -2.06 20.63 5.50
N ARG A 61 -2.85 21.68 5.72
CA ARG A 61 -3.10 22.24 7.05
C ARG A 61 -3.85 21.25 7.95
N ALA A 62 -4.86 20.56 7.43
CA ALA A 62 -5.64 19.57 8.18
C ALA A 62 -4.77 18.38 8.59
N VAL A 63 -3.98 17.84 7.64
CA VAL A 63 -3.00 16.77 7.88
C VAL A 63 -2.01 17.19 8.97
N LYS A 64 -1.36 18.35 8.82
CA LYS A 64 -0.40 18.86 9.82
C LYS A 64 -1.03 19.04 11.20
N HIS A 65 -2.28 19.47 11.27
CA HIS A 65 -3.00 19.63 12.53
C HIS A 65 -3.22 18.29 13.24
N GLN A 66 -3.65 17.27 12.51
CA GLN A 66 -3.87 15.93 13.07
C GLN A 66 -2.57 15.24 13.48
N LEU A 67 -1.53 15.31 12.65
CA LEU A 67 -0.20 14.78 12.99
C LEU A 67 0.36 15.41 14.27
N ALA A 68 0.21 16.73 14.45
CA ALA A 68 0.67 17.42 15.65
C ALA A 68 -0.03 16.94 16.93
N GLN A 69 -1.18 16.28 16.79
CA GLN A 69 -1.96 15.68 17.88
C GLN A 69 -1.80 14.16 17.94
N ALA A 70 -0.93 13.57 17.11
CA ALA A 70 -0.80 12.12 16.92
C ALA A 70 -2.12 11.41 16.58
N ILE A 71 -3.02 12.12 15.89
CA ILE A 71 -4.29 11.58 15.41
C ILE A 71 -4.08 11.07 13.98
N SER A 72 -4.51 9.84 13.70
CA SER A 72 -4.47 9.30 12.35
C SER A 72 -5.48 10.02 11.45
N ILE A 73 -5.08 10.28 10.20
CA ILE A 73 -5.97 10.88 9.20
C ILE A 73 -6.97 9.86 8.61
N PHE A 74 -6.83 8.59 9.00
CA PHE A 74 -7.72 7.50 8.64
C PHE A 74 -8.26 6.82 9.88
N GLN A 75 -9.49 6.32 9.77
CA GLN A 75 -10.13 5.54 10.82
C GLN A 75 -10.51 4.17 10.26
N VAL A 76 -10.20 3.11 11.01
CA VAL A 76 -10.66 1.75 10.69
C VAL A 76 -12.13 1.60 11.08
N ASP A 77 -12.91 0.88 10.26
CA ASP A 77 -14.24 0.42 10.64
C ASP A 77 -14.12 -0.90 11.42
N HIS A 78 -14.11 -0.77 12.75
CA HIS A 78 -13.97 -1.89 13.70
C HIS A 78 -15.06 -2.94 13.53
N ASP A 79 -16.31 -2.50 13.38
CA ASP A 79 -17.46 -3.39 13.24
C ASP A 79 -17.40 -4.17 11.93
N LEU A 80 -17.00 -3.52 10.84
CA LEU A 80 -16.81 -4.18 9.55
C LEU A 80 -15.65 -5.16 9.60
N LEU A 81 -14.50 -4.78 10.15
CA LEU A 81 -13.34 -5.66 10.25
C LEU A 81 -13.68 -6.92 11.06
N GLY A 82 -14.38 -6.74 12.18
CA GLY A 82 -14.90 -7.84 12.99
C GLY A 82 -15.88 -8.75 12.24
N ARG A 83 -16.79 -8.20 11.43
CA ARG A 83 -17.69 -9.01 10.57
C ARG A 83 -16.97 -9.76 9.47
N LEU A 84 -15.90 -9.18 8.92
CA LEU A 84 -15.13 -9.78 7.83
C LEU A 84 -14.27 -10.95 8.30
N GLN A 85 -13.95 -11.06 9.59
CA GLN A 85 -13.20 -12.20 10.15
C GLN A 85 -11.93 -12.50 9.32
N PRO A 86 -11.05 -11.51 9.10
CA PRO A 86 -9.86 -11.71 8.29
C PRO A 86 -8.92 -12.71 8.95
N THR A 87 -8.20 -13.49 8.16
CA THR A 87 -7.08 -14.31 8.63
C THR A 87 -5.73 -13.64 8.39
N LEU A 88 -5.71 -12.65 7.47
CA LEU A 88 -4.53 -11.87 7.13
C LEU A 88 -4.96 -10.41 6.91
N VAL A 89 -4.28 -9.47 7.56
CA VAL A 89 -4.41 -8.03 7.31
C VAL A 89 -3.08 -7.50 6.81
N LEU A 90 -3.10 -6.87 5.65
CA LEU A 90 -1.96 -6.14 5.10
C LEU A 90 -2.14 -4.65 5.37
N THR A 91 -1.17 -4.04 6.03
CA THR A 91 -1.16 -2.61 6.36
C THR A 91 0.23 -2.02 6.14
N GLN A 92 0.39 -0.73 6.41
CA GLN A 92 1.66 -0.02 6.35
C GLN A 92 1.90 0.73 7.65
N ASP A 93 3.16 0.90 8.04
CA ASP A 93 3.59 1.77 9.17
C ASP A 93 4.61 2.84 8.75
N GLN A 94 5.00 2.87 7.47
CA GLN A 94 6.06 3.77 6.98
C GLN A 94 5.68 5.25 6.93
N CYS A 95 4.38 5.56 6.90
CA CYS A 95 3.90 6.91 6.63
C CYS A 95 2.92 7.32 7.71
N GLU A 96 3.37 8.17 8.63
CA GLU A 96 2.53 8.69 9.73
C GLU A 96 1.31 9.48 9.22
N VAL A 97 1.37 9.93 7.96
CA VAL A 97 0.28 10.61 7.26
C VAL A 97 -0.62 9.60 6.54
N CYS A 98 -0.06 8.87 5.59
CA CYS A 98 -0.80 8.14 4.57
C CYS A 98 -1.18 6.70 4.98
N ALA A 99 -0.70 6.22 6.13
CA ALA A 99 -1.02 4.88 6.60
C ALA A 99 -2.08 4.90 7.70
N VAL A 100 -2.89 3.84 7.72
CA VAL A 100 -3.76 3.52 8.86
C VAL A 100 -2.87 3.15 10.05
N ASN A 101 -3.19 3.66 11.24
CA ASN A 101 -2.41 3.36 12.44
C ASN A 101 -2.48 1.86 12.79
N LEU A 102 -1.32 1.20 12.90
CA LEU A 102 -1.23 -0.22 13.26
C LEU A 102 -1.95 -0.55 14.57
N ALA A 103 -1.86 0.31 15.59
CA ALA A 103 -2.53 0.11 16.87
C ALA A 103 -4.07 0.15 16.74
N ASP A 104 -4.60 0.95 15.80
CA ASP A 104 -6.05 0.99 15.52
C ASP A 104 -6.50 -0.30 14.83
N VAL A 105 -5.69 -0.83 13.90
CA VAL A 105 -5.92 -2.13 13.27
C VAL A 105 -5.90 -3.26 14.30
N GLU A 106 -4.88 -3.31 15.16
CA GLU A 106 -4.77 -4.31 16.23
C GLU A 106 -5.97 -4.24 17.18
N SER A 107 -6.35 -3.03 17.61
CA SER A 107 -7.52 -2.80 18.46
C SER A 107 -8.82 -3.29 17.80
N ALA A 108 -8.98 -3.05 16.50
CA ALA A 108 -10.14 -3.53 15.74
C ALA A 108 -10.21 -5.06 15.66
N LEU A 109 -9.06 -5.73 15.68
CA LEU A 109 -8.97 -7.18 15.64
C LEU A 109 -9.18 -7.83 17.00
N GLU A 110 -8.94 -7.15 18.12
CA GLU A 110 -9.23 -7.68 19.48
C GLU A 110 -10.71 -8.08 19.66
N LEU A 111 -11.62 -7.42 18.92
CA LEU A 111 -13.05 -7.70 18.94
C LEU A 111 -13.44 -8.92 18.10
N THR A 112 -12.50 -9.51 17.34
CA THR A 112 -12.72 -10.63 16.44
C THR A 112 -12.58 -11.96 17.21
N ILE A 113 -13.70 -12.59 17.56
CA ILE A 113 -13.71 -13.84 18.34
C ILE A 113 -13.55 -15.06 17.42
N GLY A 114 -12.61 -15.94 17.73
CA GLY A 114 -12.51 -17.27 17.12
C GLY A 114 -11.69 -17.34 15.83
N VAL A 115 -11.04 -16.24 15.43
CA VAL A 115 -10.13 -16.19 14.27
C VAL A 115 -8.76 -15.66 14.70
N SER A 116 -7.72 -16.41 14.35
CA SER A 116 -6.34 -15.96 14.49
C SER A 116 -5.98 -15.11 13.26
N THR A 117 -5.87 -13.81 13.46
CA THR A 117 -5.51 -12.87 12.37
C THR A 117 -4.02 -12.60 12.41
N GLN A 118 -3.33 -12.84 11.31
CA GLN A 118 -1.96 -12.34 11.13
C GLN A 118 -2.01 -10.90 10.59
N VAL A 119 -1.30 -9.98 11.23
CA VAL A 119 -1.13 -8.61 10.71
C VAL A 119 0.28 -8.48 10.14
N VAL A 120 0.38 -8.02 8.90
CA VAL A 120 1.65 -7.76 8.21
C VAL A 120 1.74 -6.27 7.92
N SER A 121 2.67 -5.61 8.60
CA SER A 121 3.00 -4.21 8.39
C SER A 121 4.13 -4.09 7.37
N LEU A 122 3.91 -3.29 6.33
CA LEU A 122 4.80 -3.12 5.18
C LEU A 122 5.42 -1.71 5.19
N ALA A 123 6.71 -1.60 4.86
CA ALA A 123 7.42 -0.31 4.85
C ALA A 123 8.56 -0.22 3.81
N PRO A 124 8.25 -0.33 2.50
CA PRO A 124 9.28 -0.23 1.47
C PRO A 124 9.84 1.18 1.28
N ALA A 125 11.11 1.41 1.63
CA ALA A 125 11.76 2.74 1.47
C ALA A 125 12.41 2.96 0.09
N ASN A 126 12.74 1.87 -0.60
CA ASN A 126 13.46 1.85 -1.88
C ASN A 126 12.94 0.67 -2.73
N LEU A 127 13.40 0.59 -3.97
CA LEU A 127 12.95 -0.45 -4.90
C LEU A 127 13.32 -1.86 -4.44
N ALA A 128 14.47 -2.05 -3.79
CA ALA A 128 14.83 -3.36 -3.25
C ALA A 128 13.87 -3.82 -2.14
N ASP A 129 13.35 -2.89 -1.34
CA ASP A 129 12.35 -3.19 -0.32
C ASP A 129 10.96 -3.49 -0.92
N VAL A 130 10.66 -2.98 -2.12
CA VAL A 130 9.45 -3.39 -2.87
C VAL A 130 9.51 -4.89 -3.19
N TRP A 131 10.66 -5.42 -3.60
CA TRP A 131 10.82 -6.86 -3.84
C TRP A 131 10.63 -7.68 -2.57
N LYS A 132 11.23 -7.24 -1.46
CA LYS A 132 11.02 -7.87 -0.15
C LYS A 132 9.57 -7.81 0.31
N THR A 133 8.85 -6.74 -0.03
CA THR A 133 7.42 -6.58 0.26
C THR A 133 6.61 -7.65 -0.47
N ILE A 134 6.87 -7.86 -1.77
CA ILE A 134 6.22 -8.93 -2.55
C ILE A 134 6.53 -10.30 -1.95
N GLU A 135 7.79 -10.56 -1.60
CA GLU A 135 8.19 -11.80 -0.95
C GLU A 135 7.46 -12.00 0.39
N THR A 136 7.42 -10.97 1.24
CA THR A 136 6.77 -11.02 2.55
C THR A 136 5.27 -11.30 2.43
N VAL A 137 4.58 -10.63 1.51
CA VAL A 137 3.16 -10.88 1.25
C VAL A 137 2.94 -12.28 0.69
N GLY A 138 3.78 -12.74 -0.24
CA GLY A 138 3.76 -14.11 -0.76
C GLY A 138 3.91 -15.14 0.35
N GLN A 139 4.88 -14.99 1.24
CA GLN A 139 5.05 -15.91 2.38
C GLN A 139 3.85 -15.91 3.32
N ALA A 140 3.27 -14.73 3.61
CA ALA A 140 2.09 -14.62 4.46
C ALA A 140 0.84 -15.27 3.83
N MET A 141 0.76 -15.30 2.50
CA MET A 141 -0.31 -15.97 1.74
C MET A 141 -0.03 -17.45 1.46
N GLY A 142 1.17 -17.96 1.76
CA GLY A 142 1.62 -19.29 1.33
C GLY A 142 1.96 -19.40 -0.16
N GLU A 143 2.10 -18.27 -0.86
CA GLU A 143 2.32 -18.15 -2.32
C GLU A 143 3.78 -17.71 -2.63
N GLY A 144 4.75 -18.26 -1.93
CA GLY A 144 6.18 -17.87 -2.05
C GLY A 144 6.79 -18.12 -3.43
N ASP A 145 6.38 -19.21 -4.10
CA ASP A 145 6.85 -19.53 -5.46
C ASP A 145 6.32 -18.50 -6.48
N GLU A 146 5.03 -18.15 -6.39
CA GLU A 146 4.43 -17.10 -7.23
C GLU A 146 5.07 -15.74 -6.96
N ALA A 147 5.37 -15.40 -5.71
CA ALA A 147 6.10 -14.17 -5.37
C ALA A 147 7.47 -14.13 -6.04
N THR A 148 8.21 -15.23 -6.03
CA THR A 148 9.51 -15.34 -6.72
C THR A 148 9.34 -15.12 -8.23
N MET A 149 8.32 -15.72 -8.84
CA MET A 149 8.02 -15.55 -10.27
C MET A 149 7.64 -14.11 -10.63
N VAL A 150 6.83 -13.46 -9.80
CA VAL A 150 6.42 -12.06 -9.97
C VAL A 150 7.63 -11.13 -9.86
N ILE A 151 8.47 -11.30 -8.84
CA ILE A 151 9.70 -10.51 -8.64
C ILE A 151 10.61 -10.65 -9.87
N HIS A 152 10.92 -11.87 -10.30
CA HIS A 152 11.77 -12.11 -11.46
C HIS A 152 11.24 -11.44 -12.73
N ARG A 153 9.91 -11.49 -12.95
CA ARG A 153 9.26 -10.83 -14.09
C ARG A 153 9.37 -9.31 -14.02
N LEU A 154 9.21 -8.71 -12.86
CA LEU A 154 9.34 -7.26 -12.66
C LEU A 154 10.79 -6.80 -12.84
N GLU A 155 11.75 -7.51 -12.26
CA GLU A 155 13.18 -7.22 -12.43
C GLU A 155 13.63 -7.35 -13.89
N SER A 156 13.19 -8.40 -14.59
CA SER A 156 13.49 -8.59 -16.01
C SER A 156 12.98 -7.42 -16.86
N ARG A 157 11.75 -6.96 -16.60
CA ARG A 157 11.18 -5.78 -17.30
C ARG A 157 11.97 -4.51 -17.02
N LEU A 158 12.44 -4.30 -15.79
CA LEU A 158 13.29 -3.16 -15.46
C LEU A 158 14.63 -3.20 -16.18
N LEU A 159 15.26 -4.38 -16.29
CA LEU A 159 16.50 -4.56 -17.05
C LEU A 159 16.30 -4.27 -18.54
N GLU A 160 15.21 -4.77 -19.13
CA GLU A 160 14.84 -4.49 -20.52
C GLU A 160 14.67 -2.97 -20.75
N LEU A 161 13.93 -2.29 -19.88
CA LEU A 161 13.76 -0.84 -19.93
C LEU A 161 15.09 -0.10 -19.83
N ALA A 162 15.92 -0.44 -18.85
CA ALA A 162 17.23 0.18 -18.65
C ALA A 162 18.13 0.02 -19.90
N SER A 163 18.08 -1.13 -20.56
CA SER A 163 18.83 -1.37 -21.79
C SER A 163 18.33 -0.49 -22.96
N ALA A 164 17.01 -0.32 -23.09
CA ALA A 164 16.39 0.45 -24.16
C ALA A 164 16.58 1.96 -24.03
N VAL A 165 16.74 2.47 -22.81
CA VAL A 165 16.89 3.92 -22.54
C VAL A 165 18.34 4.37 -22.35
N THR A 166 19.32 3.52 -22.66
CA THR A 166 20.74 3.87 -22.57
C THR A 166 21.03 5.12 -23.41
N PRO A 167 21.38 6.27 -22.81
CA PRO A 167 21.49 7.51 -23.56
C PRO A 167 22.63 7.44 -24.57
N ASP A 168 22.43 8.00 -25.77
CA ASP A 168 23.56 8.36 -26.62
C ASP A 168 24.43 9.35 -25.84
N ARG A 169 25.73 9.03 -25.70
CA ARG A 169 26.71 9.86 -24.99
C ARG A 169 26.71 11.31 -25.47
N ALA A 170 26.31 11.57 -26.71
CA ALA A 170 26.22 12.91 -27.29
C ALA A 170 25.06 13.76 -26.75
N SER A 171 23.98 13.14 -26.27
CA SER A 171 22.74 13.84 -25.84
C SER A 171 22.65 14.14 -24.34
N GLY A 172 23.47 13.47 -23.52
CA GLY A 172 23.42 13.59 -22.05
C GLY A 172 22.13 13.04 -21.44
N ARG A 173 22.00 13.09 -20.10
CA ARG A 173 20.74 12.76 -19.41
C ARG A 173 19.91 14.04 -19.19
N PRO A 174 18.59 14.01 -19.42
CA PRO A 174 17.74 15.15 -19.10
C PRO A 174 17.78 15.44 -17.59
N LYS A 175 17.64 16.71 -17.22
CA LYS A 175 17.43 17.09 -15.82
C LYS A 175 15.95 16.99 -15.52
N VAL A 176 15.59 16.22 -14.50
CA VAL A 176 14.21 15.95 -14.10
C VAL A 176 13.99 16.47 -12.68
N ALA A 177 12.82 17.08 -12.45
CA ALA A 177 12.33 17.41 -11.12
C ALA A 177 11.02 16.63 -10.90
N CYS A 178 10.95 15.87 -9.81
CA CYS A 178 9.76 15.11 -9.43
C CYS A 178 9.03 15.87 -8.31
N ILE A 179 7.76 16.17 -8.52
CA ILE A 179 6.91 16.94 -7.60
C ILE A 179 5.71 16.06 -7.25
N GLU A 180 5.49 15.81 -5.96
CA GLU A 180 4.40 14.94 -5.45
C GLU A 180 3.24 15.73 -4.82
N TRP A 181 3.45 17.00 -4.50
CA TRP A 181 2.39 17.89 -4.03
C TRP A 181 2.56 19.29 -4.58
N ILE A 182 1.46 19.94 -4.98
CA ILE A 182 1.51 21.23 -5.69
C ILE A 182 1.24 22.45 -4.80
N ASP A 183 0.63 22.26 -3.62
CA ASP A 183 0.29 23.36 -2.72
C ASP A 183 0.19 22.90 -1.25
N PRO A 184 1.27 23.01 -0.43
CA PRO A 184 2.57 23.61 -0.77
C PRO A 184 3.41 22.71 -1.70
N LEU A 185 4.26 23.30 -2.54
CA LEU A 185 5.14 22.50 -3.39
C LEU A 185 6.05 21.56 -2.59
N MET A 186 5.96 20.26 -2.86
CA MET A 186 6.80 19.21 -2.25
C MET A 186 7.45 18.35 -3.34
N VAL A 187 8.77 18.19 -3.24
CA VAL A 187 9.54 17.31 -4.13
C VAL A 187 9.35 15.85 -3.71
N ALA A 188 9.28 14.97 -4.70
CA ALA A 188 9.15 13.54 -4.43
C ALA A 188 10.42 12.97 -3.78
N GLY A 189 10.24 12.13 -2.77
CA GLY A 189 11.31 11.44 -2.04
C GLY A 189 11.27 9.92 -2.17
N ASN A 190 11.77 9.23 -1.14
CA ASN A 190 11.74 7.76 -1.02
C ASN A 190 12.38 7.05 -2.22
N TRP A 191 11.63 6.17 -2.88
CA TRP A 191 12.06 5.35 -4.00
C TRP A 191 11.94 6.05 -5.36
N VAL A 192 11.25 7.21 -5.45
CA VAL A 192 11.08 7.94 -6.71
C VAL A 192 12.40 8.34 -7.38
N PRO A 193 13.45 8.78 -6.65
CA PRO A 193 14.76 9.05 -7.24
C PRO A 193 15.43 7.84 -7.91
N GLU A 194 15.05 6.60 -7.57
CA GLU A 194 15.57 5.40 -8.23
C GLU A 194 14.89 5.11 -9.58
N LEU A 195 13.77 5.79 -9.87
CA LEU A 195 12.97 5.60 -11.08
C LEU A 195 13.28 6.60 -12.21
N VAL A 196 14.00 7.70 -11.93
CA VAL A 196 14.16 8.87 -12.82
C VAL A 196 15.60 9.15 -13.24
#